data_AF-A0A5N5M6R4-F1
#
_entry.id   AF-A0A5N5M6R4-F1
#
_cell.length_a   1.000
_cell.length_b   1.000
_cell.length_c   1.000
_cell.angle_alpha   90.00
_cell.angle_beta   90.00
_cell.angle_gamma   90.00
#
_symmetry.space_group_name_H-M   'P 1'
#
loop_
_entity.id
_entity.type
_entity.pdbx_description
1 polymer ?
#
loop_
_entity_poly.entity_id
_entity_poly.type
_entity_poly.pdbx_seq_one_letter_code
_entity_poly.pdbx_strand_id
1 'polypeptide(L)'
;MSPRISDILSVVLIAFNVISIQAHLTDRFTPGFSRNLAEKLPQHNRVLFSWAGVSDSTLRGFFVSLNILLAVLLSVPSLRILGLKIGFGLLCVGFYSDMKLRESPIPHLTLFVLAGGALWLI
;
A
#
# COMPACT_ATOMS: atom_id res chain seq x y z
N MET A 1 5.88 -27.16 -8.82
CA MET A 1 6.00 -25.71 -8.52
C MET A 1 4.59 -25.17 -8.43
N SER A 2 4.23 -24.39 -7.41
CA SER A 2 2.84 -23.93 -7.18
C SER A 2 2.65 -22.48 -7.62
N PRO A 3 2.59 -22.18 -8.94
CA PRO A 3 2.37 -20.82 -9.43
C PRO A 3 1.02 -20.25 -8.97
N ARG A 4 0.04 -21.12 -8.64
CA ARG A 4 -1.31 -20.70 -8.26
C ARG A 4 -1.39 -19.83 -7.00
N ILE A 5 -0.55 -20.09 -5.98
CA ILE A 5 -0.70 -19.37 -4.69
C ILE A 5 -0.07 -17.98 -4.77
N SER A 6 1.14 -17.84 -5.34
CA SER A 6 1.75 -16.52 -5.53
C SER A 6 0.90 -15.63 -6.46
N ASP A 7 0.27 -16.22 -7.49
CA ASP A 7 -0.69 -15.53 -8.35
C ASP A 7 -1.89 -15.00 -7.54
N ILE A 8 -2.53 -15.84 -6.72
CA ILE A 8 -3.67 -15.44 -5.88
C ILE A 8 -3.29 -14.30 -4.93
N LEU A 9 -2.14 -14.43 -4.23
CA LEU A 9 -1.67 -13.40 -3.31
C LEU A 9 -1.38 -12.08 -4.04
N SER A 10 -0.80 -12.15 -5.24
CA SER A 10 -0.56 -10.97 -6.08
C SER A 10 -1.86 -10.30 -6.53
N VAL A 11 -2.89 -11.08 -6.86
CA VAL A 11 -4.22 -10.54 -7.19
C VAL A 11 -4.86 -9.83 -6.00
N VAL A 12 -4.74 -10.37 -4.79
CA VAL A 12 -5.23 -9.71 -3.56
C VAL A 12 -4.51 -8.38 -3.34
N LEU A 13 -3.18 -8.33 -3.54
CA LEU A 13 -2.40 -7.11 -3.42
C LEU A 13 -2.78 -6.07 -4.50
N ILE A 14 -3.04 -6.50 -5.74
CA ILE A 14 -3.54 -5.62 -6.81
C ILE A 14 -4.89 -5.01 -6.40
N ALA A 15 -5.83 -5.84 -5.94
CA ALA A 15 -7.14 -5.37 -5.50
C ALA A 15 -7.03 -4.33 -4.37
N PHE A 16 -6.14 -4.56 -3.40
CA PHE A 16 -5.88 -3.60 -2.33
C PHE A 16 -5.34 -2.26 -2.84
N ASN A 17 -4.39 -2.27 -3.79
CA ASN A 17 -3.88 -1.04 -4.41
C ASN A 17 -5.00 -0.29 -5.16
N VAL A 18 -5.86 -1.01 -5.89
CA VAL A 18 -7.00 -0.42 -6.60
C VAL A 18 -8.00 0.22 -5.63
N ILE A 19 -8.32 -0.46 -4.52
CA ILE A 19 -9.19 0.09 -3.47
C ILE A 19 -8.56 1.33 -2.83
N SER A 20 -7.25 1.32 -2.57
CA SER A 20 -6.53 2.49 -2.04
C SER A 20 -6.55 3.68 -3.00
N ILE A 21 -6.32 3.46 -4.30
CA ILE A 21 -6.46 4.51 -5.33
C ILE A 21 -7.87 5.10 -5.28
N GLN A 22 -8.89 4.23 -5.29
CA GLN A 22 -10.27 4.67 -5.28
C GLN A 22 -10.58 5.49 -4.03
N ALA A 23 -10.18 5.02 -2.84
CA ALA A 23 -10.44 5.70 -1.58
C ALA A 23 -9.69 7.04 -1.46
N HIS A 24 -8.52 7.14 -2.11
CA HIS A 24 -7.85 8.42 -2.28
C HIS A 24 -8.58 9.34 -3.24
N LEU A 25 -9.33 8.88 -4.24
CA LEU A 25 -9.92 9.76 -5.26
C LEU A 25 -11.39 10.10 -5.02
N THR A 26 -12.15 9.20 -4.40
CA THR A 26 -13.58 9.36 -4.13
C THR A 26 -14.01 8.58 -2.90
N ASP A 27 -15.07 9.01 -2.23
CA ASP A 27 -15.71 8.34 -1.10
C ASP A 27 -16.88 7.42 -1.51
N ARG A 28 -17.24 7.39 -2.80
CA ARG A 28 -18.47 6.72 -3.28
C ARG A 28 -18.48 5.21 -3.09
N PHE A 29 -17.36 4.52 -3.33
CA PHE A 29 -17.33 3.05 -3.33
C PHE A 29 -16.85 2.47 -1.99
N THR A 30 -15.97 3.17 -1.27
CA THR A 30 -15.47 2.74 0.05
C THR A 30 -15.48 3.90 1.06
N PRO A 31 -16.66 4.41 1.44
CA PRO A 31 -16.78 5.63 2.26
C PRO A 31 -16.10 5.51 3.61
N GLY A 32 -16.21 4.34 4.27
CA GLY A 32 -15.53 4.10 5.56
C GLY A 32 -14.01 4.14 5.44
N PHE A 33 -13.45 3.52 4.39
CA PHE A 33 -12.01 3.53 4.16
C PHE A 33 -11.49 4.91 3.76
N SER A 34 -12.26 5.63 2.93
CA SER A 34 -11.93 6.99 2.49
C SER A 34 -11.92 7.99 3.67
N ARG A 35 -12.88 7.87 4.60
CA ARG A 35 -12.88 8.67 5.84
C ARG A 35 -11.70 8.35 6.74
N ASN A 36 -11.42 7.05 6.94
CA ASN A 36 -10.27 6.62 7.73
C ASN A 36 -8.95 7.16 7.14
N LEU A 37 -8.78 7.11 5.82
CA LEU A 37 -7.66 7.75 5.14
C LEU A 37 -7.64 9.26 5.42
N ALA A 38 -8.75 9.98 5.22
CA ALA A 38 -8.78 11.43 5.46
C ALA A 38 -8.40 11.84 6.90
N GLU A 39 -8.78 11.03 7.90
CA GLU A 39 -8.49 11.29 9.32
C GLU A 39 -7.04 10.94 9.70
N LYS A 40 -6.52 9.84 9.16
CA LYS A 40 -5.21 9.31 9.56
C LYS A 40 -4.06 9.79 8.69
N LEU A 41 -4.25 9.91 7.37
CA LEU A 41 -3.16 10.24 6.44
C LEU A 41 -2.37 11.48 6.86
N PRO A 42 -2.98 12.60 7.30
CA PRO A 42 -2.23 13.79 7.72
C PRO A 42 -1.26 13.50 8.88
N GLN A 43 -1.63 12.60 9.79
CA GLN A 43 -0.80 12.21 10.93
C GLN A 43 0.40 11.37 10.46
N HIS A 44 0.16 10.39 9.59
CA HIS A 44 1.21 9.59 8.96
C HIS A 44 2.14 10.45 8.09
N ASN A 45 1.58 11.38 7.32
CA ASN A 45 2.32 12.32 6.49
C ASN A 45 3.27 13.18 7.33
N ARG A 46 2.80 13.68 8.47
CA ARG A 46 3.64 14.46 9.39
C ARG A 46 4.80 13.62 9.96
N VAL A 47 4.56 12.36 10.30
CA VAL A 47 5.61 11.47 10.80
C VAL A 47 6.66 11.17 9.73
N LEU A 48 6.23 10.91 8.50
CA LEU A 48 7.13 10.46 7.42
C LEU A 48 7.78 11.61 6.65
N PHE A 49 7.07 12.74 6.49
CA PHE A 49 7.44 13.82 5.58
C PHE A 49 7.46 15.21 6.22
N SER A 50 7.44 15.33 7.55
CA SER A 50 7.55 16.64 8.22
C SER A 50 8.76 17.47 7.80
N TRP A 51 9.86 16.81 7.46
CA TRP A 51 11.10 17.43 6.98
C TRP A 51 11.00 17.99 5.56
N ALA A 52 10.04 17.53 4.76
CA ALA A 52 9.95 17.84 3.33
C ALA A 52 9.01 19.02 3.01
N GLY A 53 8.21 19.49 3.98
CA GLY A 53 7.30 20.63 3.80
C GLY A 53 6.23 20.44 2.71
N VAL A 54 5.91 19.18 2.38
CA VAL A 54 5.01 18.83 1.26
C VAL A 54 3.55 18.92 1.69
N SER A 55 2.69 19.47 0.82
CA SER A 55 1.25 19.54 1.08
C SER A 55 0.58 18.15 1.07
N ASP A 56 -0.48 17.98 1.85
CA ASP A 56 -1.26 16.73 1.87
C ASP A 56 -1.87 16.40 0.49
N SER A 57 -2.20 17.40 -0.32
CA SER A 57 -2.69 17.19 -1.69
C SER A 57 -1.61 16.63 -2.62
N THR A 58 -0.37 17.10 -2.48
CA THR A 58 0.77 16.56 -3.22
C THR A 58 1.07 15.12 -2.78
N LEU A 59 1.06 14.85 -1.46
CA LEU A 59 1.26 13.50 -0.93
C LEU A 59 0.14 12.54 -1.37
N ARG A 60 -1.11 13.00 -1.41
CA ARG A 60 -2.23 12.24 -1.97
C ARG A 60 -1.97 11.85 -3.43
N GLY A 61 -1.52 12.78 -4.28
CA GLY A 61 -1.15 12.49 -5.67
C GLY A 61 0.01 11.49 -5.78
N PHE A 62 1.00 11.61 -4.90
CA PHE A 62 2.11 10.66 -4.79
C PHE A 62 1.63 9.25 -4.43
N PHE A 63 0.81 9.10 -3.38
CA PHE A 63 0.27 7.80 -2.98
C PHE A 63 -0.62 7.16 -4.04
N VAL A 64 -1.46 7.94 -4.72
CA VAL A 64 -2.25 7.45 -5.86
C VAL A 64 -1.32 6.91 -6.96
N SER A 65 -0.30 7.68 -7.33
CA SER A 65 0.67 7.27 -8.36
C SER A 65 1.45 6.02 -7.96
N LEU A 66 1.83 5.92 -6.68
CA LEU A 66 2.54 4.77 -6.12
C LEU A 66 1.68 3.49 -6.15
N ASN A 67 0.41 3.58 -5.76
CA ASN A 67 -0.51 2.44 -5.83
C ASN A 67 -0.80 2.04 -7.28
N ILE A 68 -0.90 2.99 -8.22
CA ILE A 68 -1.04 2.68 -9.66
C ILE A 68 0.19 1.93 -10.15
N LEU A 69 1.39 2.42 -9.83
CA LEU A 69 2.64 1.77 -10.19
C LEU A 69 2.71 0.34 -9.66
N LEU A 70 2.39 0.13 -8.37
CA LEU A 70 2.37 -1.20 -7.76
C LEU A 70 1.35 -2.12 -8.43
N ALA A 71 0.14 -1.64 -8.69
CA ALA A 71 -0.89 -2.41 -9.38
C ALA A 71 -0.42 -2.86 -10.78
N VAL A 72 0.22 -1.97 -11.55
CA VAL A 72 0.79 -2.29 -12.87
C VAL A 72 1.92 -3.31 -12.75
N LEU A 73 2.89 -3.07 -11.86
CA LEU A 73 4.03 -3.97 -11.68
C LEU A 73 3.59 -5.38 -11.27
N LEU A 74 2.61 -5.50 -10.38
CA LEU A 74 2.08 -6.78 -9.92
C LEU A 74 1.26 -7.51 -11.01
N SER A 75 0.61 -6.75 -11.90
CA SER A 75 -0.23 -7.30 -12.98
C SER A 75 0.59 -7.84 -14.16
N VAL A 76 1.82 -7.33 -14.36
CA VAL A 76 2.70 -7.76 -15.46
C VAL A 76 3.62 -8.90 -14.96
N PRO A 77 3.51 -10.14 -15.48
CA PRO A 77 4.26 -11.29 -14.96
C PRO A 77 5.77 -11.08 -14.89
N SER A 78 6.37 -10.43 -15.90
CA SER A 78 7.80 -10.15 -15.95
C SER A 78 8.28 -9.11 -14.94
N LEU A 79 7.39 -8.28 -14.39
CA LEU A 79 7.71 -7.19 -13.45
C LEU A 79 7.21 -7.46 -12.03
N ARG A 80 6.43 -8.53 -11.83
CA ARG A 80 5.77 -8.83 -10.54
C ARG A 80 6.75 -8.94 -9.38
N ILE A 81 7.90 -9.61 -9.58
CA ILE A 81 8.93 -9.74 -8.53
C ILE A 81 9.40 -8.35 -8.07
N LEU A 82 9.59 -7.42 -9.01
CA LEU A 82 9.97 -6.05 -8.69
C LEU A 82 8.85 -5.34 -7.93
N GLY A 83 7.59 -5.46 -8.39
CA GLY A 83 6.42 -4.91 -7.70
C GLY A 83 6.27 -5.41 -6.26
N LEU A 84 6.46 -6.71 -6.04
CA LEU A 84 6.43 -7.32 -4.71
C LEU A 84 7.58 -6.83 -3.82
N LYS A 85 8.80 -6.71 -4.34
CA LYS A 85 9.95 -6.18 -3.58
C LYS A 85 9.73 -4.73 -3.16
N ILE A 86 9.25 -3.88 -4.08
CA ILE A 86 8.94 -2.48 -3.80
C ILE A 86 7.81 -2.40 -2.77
N GLY A 87 6.72 -3.14 -2.99
CA GLY A 87 5.58 -3.19 -2.06
C GLY A 87 6.01 -3.64 -0.66
N PHE A 88 6.82 -4.69 -0.56
CA PHE A 88 7.37 -5.17 0.71
C PHE A 88 8.20 -4.09 1.43
N GLY A 89 9.07 -3.39 0.70
CA GLY A 89 9.85 -2.28 1.27
C GLY A 89 8.98 -1.13 1.77
N LEU A 90 7.95 -0.75 1.00
CA LEU A 90 7.01 0.32 1.39
C LEU A 90 6.18 -0.06 2.63
N LEU A 91 5.84 -1.34 2.78
CA LEU A 91 5.12 -1.83 3.96
C LEU A 91 5.96 -1.70 5.24
N CYS A 92 7.30 -1.81 5.17
CA CYS A 92 8.17 -1.49 6.30
C CYS A 92 8.07 0.00 6.70
N VAL A 93 7.95 0.90 5.72
CA VAL A 93 7.77 2.35 5.98
C VAL A 93 6.41 2.61 6.64
N GLY A 94 5.35 1.97 6.15
CA GLY A 94 4.02 2.04 6.76
C GLY A 94 4.01 1.52 8.18
N PHE A 95 4.61 0.34 8.41
CA PHE A 95 4.75 -0.26 9.74
C PHE A 95 5.52 0.64 10.71
N TYR A 96 6.61 1.26 10.26
CA TYR A 96 7.35 2.25 11.07
C TYR A 96 6.46 3.42 11.48
N SER A 97 5.64 3.93 10.56
CA SER A 97 4.70 5.02 10.85
C SER A 97 3.65 4.62 11.88
N ASP A 98 3.08 3.41 11.79
CA ASP A 98 2.12 2.90 12.76
C ASP A 98 2.71 2.86 14.16
N MET A 99 3.93 2.30 14.29
CA MET A 99 4.62 2.23 15.59
C MET A 99 4.89 3.62 16.17
N LYS A 100 5.29 4.58 15.33
CA LYS A 100 5.53 5.96 15.77
C LYS A 100 4.27 6.66 16.25
N LEU A 101 3.13 6.40 15.61
CA LEU A 101 1.83 6.93 15.99
C LEU A 101 1.14 6.13 17.10
N ARG A 102 1.74 5.01 17.55
CA ARG A 102 1.13 4.04 18.49
C ARG A 102 -0.20 3.49 17.98
N GLU A 103 -0.35 3.41 16.66
CA GLU A 103 -1.49 2.78 16.01
C GLU A 103 -1.31 1.26 15.92
N SER A 104 -2.41 0.54 15.66
CA SER A 104 -2.35 -0.90 15.44
C SER A 104 -1.61 -1.21 14.12
N PRO A 105 -0.50 -1.98 14.17
CA PRO A 105 0.29 -2.29 12.98
C PRO A 105 -0.30 -3.44 12.14
N ILE A 106 -1.45 -3.99 12.57
CA ILE A 106 -2.07 -5.17 11.97
C ILE A 106 -2.28 -5.02 10.45
N PRO A 107 -2.81 -3.89 9.92
CA PRO A 107 -3.04 -3.76 8.47
C PRO A 107 -1.75 -3.88 7.66
N HIS A 108 -0.68 -3.18 8.05
CA HIS A 108 0.60 -3.25 7.37
C HIS A 108 1.28 -4.60 7.57
N LEU A 109 1.16 -5.22 8.74
CA LEU A 109 1.68 -6.57 9.00
C LEU A 109 0.99 -7.63 8.15
N THR A 110 -0.33 -7.55 7.98
CA THR A 110 -1.08 -8.47 7.11
C THR A 110 -0.61 -8.35 5.67
N LEU A 111 -0.53 -7.12 5.14
CA LEU A 111 -0.03 -6.89 3.78
C LEU A 111 1.44 -7.32 3.62
N PHE A 112 2.25 -7.16 4.67
CA PHE A 112 3.65 -7.58 4.69
C PHE A 112 3.78 -9.10 4.59
N VAL A 113 2.95 -9.84 5.33
CA VAL A 113 2.89 -11.30 5.25
C VAL A 113 2.39 -11.76 3.88
N LEU A 114 1.40 -11.07 3.29
CA LEU A 114 0.92 -11.38 1.94
C LEU A 114 2.00 -11.15 0.88
N ALA A 115 2.70 -10.01 0.92
CA ALA A 115 3.78 -9.69 -0.01
C ALA A 115 5.00 -10.61 0.17
N GLY A 116 5.40 -10.88 1.42
CA GLY A 116 6.50 -11.78 1.75
C GLY A 116 6.18 -13.23 1.38
N GLY A 117 4.95 -13.69 1.66
CA GLY A 117 4.46 -15.00 1.26
C GLY A 117 4.40 -15.15 -0.27
N ALA A 118 3.94 -14.12 -0.99
CA ALA A 118 3.97 -14.11 -2.44
C ALA A 118 5.40 -14.21 -2.99
N LEU A 119 6.36 -13.49 -2.39
CA LEU A 119 7.78 -13.54 -2.76
C LEU A 119 8.42 -14.90 -2.49
N TRP A 120 8.12 -15.52 -1.35
CA TRP A 120 8.66 -16.84 -0.97
C TRP A 120 8.17 -17.97 -1.87
N LEU A 121 6.98 -17.81 -2.46
CA LEU A 121 6.31 -18.83 -3.29
C LEU A 121 6.55 -18.68 -4.80
N ILE A 122 7.41 -17.74 -5.21
CA ILE A 122 7.87 -17.56 -6.60
C ILE A 122 9.01 -18.54 -6.88
#